data_AF-R5P9N9-F1
#
_entry.id   AF-R5P9N9-F1
#
_cell.length_a   1.000
_cell.length_b   1.000
_cell.length_c   1.000
_cell.angle_alpha   90.00
_cell.angle_beta   90.00
_cell.angle_gamma   90.00
#
_symmetry.space_group_name_H-M   'P 1'
#
loop_
_entity.id
_entity.type
_entity.pdbx_description
1 polymer ?
#
loop_
_entity_poly.entity_id
_entity_poly.type
_entity_poly.pdbx_seq_one_letter_code
_entity_poly.pdbx_strand_id
1 'polypeptide(L)'
;MEDRTFKKVDNSSFKERFQFTFSINENVICQRYFRINGFNYSSIETLELKEVMDECVAMIQKDLVEKSRVYMWYTNNDPIKMTGFVKTDNLTSDDVAVLTNGVEGCTTLSDGQTINKTYFDYYNATPSSQDYVDERPDEGEFVFKFAFLIDDKKVYEKVWDGNIYPKYVRNSVDLSNSDALYRGKEPSSLSFALAIVYHMTNGKQDLLYHMIKKICDTLSNSYSENYEYTKKEKYGDKTYHFTTYNRDYVDGWRKAVNRKTNDYFNHMYPTQGQIDFINKYL
;
A
#
# COMPACT_ATOMS: atom_id res chain seq x y z
N MET A 1 -36.97 12.38 -16.97
CA MET A 1 -35.54 12.22 -16.65
C MET A 1 -35.22 13.29 -15.64
N GLU A 2 -35.08 12.91 -14.36
CA GLU A 2 -34.76 13.85 -13.30
C GLU A 2 -33.26 14.14 -13.32
N ASP A 3 -32.92 15.43 -13.48
CA ASP A 3 -31.56 15.95 -13.36
C ASP A 3 -31.05 15.70 -11.94
N ARG A 4 -30.09 14.77 -11.82
CA ARG A 4 -29.31 14.60 -10.59
C ARG A 4 -28.43 15.84 -10.42
N THR A 5 -28.88 16.78 -9.61
CA THR A 5 -28.07 17.91 -9.17
C THR A 5 -26.89 17.40 -8.35
N PHE A 6 -25.70 17.40 -8.97
CA PHE A 6 -24.45 17.13 -8.28
C PHE A 6 -24.26 18.19 -7.19
N LYS A 7 -24.35 17.79 -5.92
CA LYS A 7 -23.93 18.63 -4.79
C LYS A 7 -22.44 18.91 -4.94
N LYS A 8 -22.10 20.04 -5.56
CA LYS A 8 -20.74 20.58 -5.56
C LYS A 8 -20.48 21.09 -4.14
N VAL A 9 -19.73 20.31 -3.37
CA VAL A 9 -19.30 20.73 -2.03
C VAL A 9 -18.40 21.95 -2.21
N ASP A 10 -18.86 23.12 -1.75
CA ASP A 10 -18.08 24.35 -1.78
C ASP A 10 -17.05 24.33 -0.64
N ASN A 11 -15.83 23.89 -0.97
CA ASN A 11 -14.68 23.84 -0.07
C ASN A 11 -13.81 25.10 -0.15
N SER A 12 -14.35 26.24 -0.60
CA SER A 12 -13.57 27.50 -0.74
C SER A 12 -12.90 27.96 0.56
N SER A 13 -13.46 27.65 1.73
CA SER A 13 -12.90 27.94 3.05
C SER A 13 -11.73 27.02 3.48
N PHE A 14 -11.53 25.89 2.80
CA PHE A 14 -10.42 24.95 3.00
C PHE A 14 -9.43 24.96 1.82
N LYS A 15 -9.54 25.95 0.91
CA LYS A 15 -8.59 26.11 -0.20
C LYS A 15 -7.23 26.50 0.36
N GLU A 16 -6.42 25.48 0.60
CA GLU A 16 -5.00 25.67 0.78
C GLU A 16 -4.33 25.85 -0.58
N ARG A 17 -3.23 26.62 -0.56
CA ARG A 17 -2.43 26.93 -1.74
C ARG A 17 -1.89 25.68 -2.45
N PHE A 18 -1.57 24.62 -1.70
CA PHE A 18 -1.00 23.40 -2.22
C PHE A 18 -2.02 22.28 -2.17
N GLN A 19 -2.12 21.56 -3.29
CA GLN A 19 -2.95 20.38 -3.37
C GLN A 19 -2.34 19.32 -4.28
N PHE A 20 -2.62 18.05 -4.00
CA PHE A 20 -2.51 17.01 -5.00
C PHE A 20 -3.85 16.32 -5.20
N THR A 21 -4.02 15.80 -6.41
CA THR A 21 -5.20 15.09 -6.87
C THR A 21 -4.76 13.77 -7.48
N PHE A 22 -5.54 12.73 -7.18
CA PHE A 22 -5.41 11.42 -7.77
C PHE A 22 -6.77 11.01 -8.32
N SER A 23 -6.83 10.76 -9.63
CA SER A 23 -8.06 10.46 -10.35
C SER A 23 -7.95 9.21 -11.20
N ILE A 24 -9.11 8.58 -11.43
CA ILE A 24 -9.32 7.48 -12.39
C ILE A 24 -10.30 7.99 -13.44
N ASN A 25 -9.93 7.93 -14.71
CA ASN A 25 -10.80 8.34 -15.83
C ASN A 25 -11.46 9.70 -15.55
N GLU A 26 -10.65 10.66 -15.10
CA GLU A 26 -11.05 12.02 -14.71
C GLU A 26 -11.87 12.14 -13.40
N ASN A 27 -12.33 11.04 -12.82
CA ASN A 27 -13.00 11.03 -11.52
C ASN A 27 -11.97 11.12 -10.38
N VAL A 28 -12.04 12.19 -9.58
CA VAL A 28 -11.14 12.41 -8.44
C VAL A 28 -11.49 11.43 -7.31
N ILE A 29 -10.54 10.54 -6.99
CA ILE A 29 -10.67 9.56 -5.90
C ILE A 29 -10.02 10.08 -4.63
N CYS A 30 -8.90 10.78 -4.79
CA CYS A 30 -8.23 11.42 -3.67
C CYS A 30 -7.89 12.86 -4.02
N GLN A 31 -8.22 13.77 -3.11
CA GLN A 31 -7.77 15.15 -3.14
C GLN A 31 -7.35 15.54 -1.74
N ARG A 32 -6.18 16.16 -1.63
CA ARG A 32 -5.66 16.66 -0.35
C ARG A 32 -5.15 18.07 -0.53
N TYR A 33 -5.65 18.95 0.33
CA TYR A 33 -5.17 20.31 0.54
C TYR A 33 -4.21 20.29 1.72
N PHE A 34 -3.09 20.99 1.62
CA PHE A 34 -2.11 21.05 2.70
C PHE A 34 -1.32 22.35 2.69
N ARG A 35 -0.71 22.65 3.84
CA ARG A 35 0.15 23.82 4.04
C ARG A 35 1.61 23.39 4.03
N ILE A 36 2.44 24.23 3.43
CA ILE A 36 3.90 24.10 3.47
C ILE A 36 4.44 25.31 4.22
N ASN A 37 4.95 25.06 5.43
CA ASN A 37 5.61 26.10 6.22
C ASN A 37 7.02 26.35 5.65
N GLY A 38 7.43 27.61 5.54
CA GLY A 38 8.76 27.94 4.99
C GLY A 38 8.90 27.68 3.48
N PHE A 39 7.79 27.75 2.73
CA PHE A 39 7.77 27.51 1.29
C PHE A 39 8.78 28.38 0.53
N ASN A 40 9.63 27.72 -0.26
CA ASN A 40 10.61 28.35 -1.12
C ASN A 40 10.15 28.31 -2.59
N TYR A 41 9.98 29.48 -3.20
CA TYR A 41 9.54 29.60 -4.59
C TYR A 41 10.55 29.00 -5.58
N SER A 42 11.84 29.07 -5.27
CA SER A 42 12.89 28.51 -6.13
C SER A 42 12.80 26.99 -6.21
N SER A 43 12.27 26.33 -5.17
CA SER A 43 12.10 24.87 -5.11
C SER A 43 11.04 24.33 -6.08
N ILE A 44 10.26 25.19 -6.73
CA ILE A 44 9.28 24.76 -7.74
C ILE A 44 9.99 24.30 -9.02
N GLU A 45 11.09 24.95 -9.39
CA GLU A 45 11.81 24.72 -10.64
C GLU A 45 12.99 23.75 -10.48
N THR A 46 13.09 23.07 -9.34
CA THR A 46 14.21 22.17 -9.03
C THR A 46 13.97 20.75 -9.54
N LEU A 47 15.08 20.05 -9.80
CA LEU A 47 15.03 18.65 -10.19
C LEU A 47 14.51 17.77 -9.04
N GLU A 48 14.85 18.14 -7.81
CA GLU A 48 14.43 17.46 -6.59
C GLU A 48 12.91 17.39 -6.47
N LEU A 49 12.18 18.45 -6.85
CA LEU A 49 10.72 18.40 -6.85
C LEU A 49 10.20 17.36 -7.84
N LYS A 50 10.76 17.32 -9.06
CA LYS A 50 10.38 16.34 -10.07
C LYS A 50 10.67 14.92 -9.61
N GLU A 51 11.83 14.67 -9.01
CA GLU A 51 12.18 13.36 -8.45
C GLU A 51 11.23 12.95 -7.32
N VAL A 52 10.89 13.86 -6.42
CA VAL A 52 9.96 13.59 -5.31
C VAL A 52 8.54 13.33 -5.82
N MET A 53 8.10 14.01 -6.88
CA MET A 53 6.82 13.73 -7.53
C MET A 53 6.81 12.36 -8.22
N ASP A 54 7.89 11.99 -8.92
CA ASP A 54 8.05 10.66 -9.49
C ASP A 54 8.09 9.57 -8.40
N GLU A 55 8.75 9.82 -7.26
CA GLU A 55 8.75 8.95 -6.09
C GLU A 55 7.34 8.79 -5.51
N CYS A 56 6.55 9.87 -5.40
CA CYS A 56 5.14 9.82 -4.99
C CYS A 56 4.34 8.87 -5.88
N VAL A 57 4.49 8.97 -7.20
CA VAL A 57 3.83 8.07 -8.14
C VAL A 57 4.35 6.63 -7.97
N ALA A 58 5.65 6.43 -7.82
CA ALA A 58 6.25 5.12 -7.62
C ALA A 58 5.76 4.45 -6.31
N MET A 59 5.54 5.23 -5.24
CA MET A 59 4.97 4.75 -3.98
C MET A 59 3.53 4.23 -4.20
N ILE A 60 2.71 4.98 -4.93
CA ILE A 60 1.34 4.56 -5.28
C ILE A 60 1.39 3.27 -6.13
N GLN A 61 2.20 3.26 -7.19
CA GLN A 61 2.30 2.11 -8.08
C GLN A 61 2.78 0.85 -7.33
N LYS A 62 3.79 0.99 -6.48
CA LYS A 62 4.30 -0.11 -5.64
C LYS A 62 3.22 -0.65 -4.71
N ASP A 63 2.47 0.23 -4.04
CA ASP A 63 1.39 -0.19 -3.15
C ASP A 63 0.28 -0.93 -3.91
N LEU A 64 -0.13 -0.44 -5.09
CA LEU A 64 -1.10 -1.11 -5.94
C LEU A 64 -0.60 -2.48 -6.43
N VAL A 65 0.69 -2.61 -6.79
CA VAL A 65 1.29 -3.91 -7.17
C VAL A 65 1.26 -4.87 -5.98
N GLU A 66 1.64 -4.42 -4.79
CA GLU A 66 1.59 -5.26 -3.58
C GLU A 66 0.17 -5.70 -3.23
N LYS A 67 -0.81 -4.80 -3.31
CA LYS A 67 -2.23 -5.13 -3.11
C LYS A 67 -2.73 -6.10 -4.17
N SER A 68 -2.28 -5.95 -5.41
CA SER A 68 -2.60 -6.89 -6.50
C SER A 68 -2.03 -8.27 -6.24
N ARG A 69 -0.81 -8.38 -5.69
CA ARG A 69 -0.22 -9.66 -5.29
C ARG A 69 -1.02 -10.32 -4.18
N VAL A 70 -1.44 -9.57 -3.16
CA VAL A 70 -2.29 -10.08 -2.08
C VAL A 70 -3.63 -10.53 -2.63
N TYR A 71 -4.28 -9.70 -3.47
CA TYR A 71 -5.54 -10.06 -4.14
C TYR A 71 -5.40 -11.36 -4.90
N MET A 72 -4.41 -11.44 -5.80
CA MET A 72 -4.13 -12.62 -6.60
C MET A 72 -3.77 -13.81 -5.71
N TRP A 73 -3.14 -13.65 -4.55
CA TRP A 73 -2.91 -14.78 -3.65
C TRP A 73 -4.22 -15.34 -3.07
N TYR A 74 -5.17 -14.46 -2.74
CA TYR A 74 -6.50 -14.84 -2.27
C TYR A 74 -7.44 -15.33 -3.40
N THR A 75 -7.19 -14.94 -4.65
CA THR A 75 -8.08 -15.26 -5.80
C THR A 75 -7.49 -16.19 -6.84
N ASN A 76 -6.16 -16.34 -6.93
CA ASN A 76 -5.45 -17.26 -7.86
C ASN A 76 -5.04 -18.58 -7.20
N ASN A 77 -5.75 -18.96 -6.14
CA ASN A 77 -5.86 -20.37 -5.82
C ASN A 77 -7.24 -20.81 -6.29
N ASP A 78 -7.27 -21.92 -7.02
CA ASP A 78 -8.46 -22.67 -7.44
C ASP A 78 -9.60 -22.62 -6.40
N PRO A 79 -10.87 -22.66 -6.85
CA PRO A 79 -12.01 -22.32 -6.01
C PRO A 79 -12.07 -23.24 -4.78
N ILE A 80 -11.77 -22.71 -3.59
CA ILE A 80 -12.10 -23.37 -2.32
C ILE A 80 -13.60 -23.19 -2.05
N LYS A 81 -14.44 -23.72 -2.94
CA LYS A 81 -15.78 -24.15 -2.54
C LYS A 81 -15.70 -25.66 -2.33
N MET A 82 -15.28 -26.07 -1.14
CA MET A 82 -15.64 -27.40 -0.66
C MET A 82 -17.17 -27.39 -0.44
N THR A 83 -17.93 -27.89 -1.41
CA THR A 83 -19.29 -28.33 -1.13
C THR A 83 -19.19 -29.70 -0.50
N GLY A 84 -19.55 -29.80 0.78
CA GLY A 84 -19.40 -31.05 1.56
C GLY A 84 -19.28 -30.87 3.07
N PHE A 85 -19.30 -29.64 3.60
CA PHE A 85 -19.32 -29.44 5.05
C PHE A 85 -20.64 -29.93 5.65
N VAL A 86 -20.55 -30.87 6.59
CA VAL A 86 -21.68 -31.33 7.40
C VAL A 86 -22.13 -30.17 8.28
N LYS A 87 -23.40 -29.76 8.18
CA LYS A 87 -23.99 -28.71 9.04
C LYS A 87 -24.56 -29.27 10.35
N THR A 88 -24.07 -30.43 10.79
CA THR A 88 -24.64 -31.16 11.92
C THR A 88 -23.57 -31.29 13.00
N ASP A 89 -23.92 -30.86 14.21
CA ASP A 89 -23.01 -30.85 15.38
C ASP A 89 -22.79 -32.26 15.99
N ASN A 90 -23.53 -33.27 15.51
CA ASN A 90 -23.54 -34.63 16.03
C ASN A 90 -22.91 -35.63 15.04
N LEU A 91 -21.63 -35.46 14.74
CA LEU A 91 -20.86 -36.44 13.96
C LEU A 91 -20.41 -37.59 14.88
N THR A 92 -20.71 -38.83 14.51
CA THR A 92 -20.17 -39.99 15.23
C THR A 92 -18.70 -40.22 14.87
N SER A 93 -17.96 -40.99 15.67
CA SER A 93 -16.53 -41.27 15.42
C SER A 93 -16.29 -41.89 14.03
N ASP A 94 -17.26 -42.64 13.52
CA ASP A 94 -17.21 -43.28 12.20
C ASP A 94 -17.43 -42.26 11.06
N ASP A 95 -18.20 -41.20 11.31
CA ASP A 95 -18.49 -40.14 10.34
C ASP A 95 -17.34 -39.13 10.18
N VAL A 96 -16.39 -39.08 11.13
CA VAL A 96 -15.23 -38.17 11.08
C VAL A 96 -14.36 -38.41 9.85
N ALA A 97 -14.35 -39.64 9.31
CA ALA A 97 -13.63 -39.98 8.09
C ALA A 97 -14.04 -39.11 6.89
N VAL A 98 -15.30 -38.64 6.86
CA VAL A 98 -15.82 -37.74 5.82
C VAL A 98 -15.13 -36.37 5.85
N LEU A 99 -14.56 -35.95 6.98
CA LEU A 99 -13.78 -34.71 7.09
C LEU A 99 -12.33 -34.86 6.62
N THR A 100 -11.86 -36.09 6.41
CA THR A 100 -10.48 -36.36 5.95
C THR A 100 -10.40 -36.40 4.42
N ASN A 101 -9.20 -36.22 3.87
CA ASN A 101 -8.98 -36.28 2.41
C ASN A 101 -9.07 -37.70 1.83
N GLY A 102 -9.30 -38.74 2.64
CA GLY A 102 -9.32 -40.13 2.19
C GLY A 102 -10.66 -40.61 1.61
N VAL A 103 -11.70 -39.77 1.61
CA VAL A 103 -13.05 -40.13 1.13
C VAL A 103 -13.44 -39.16 0.02
N GLU A 104 -13.60 -39.68 -1.20
CA GLU A 104 -14.02 -38.96 -2.41
C GLU A 104 -15.42 -39.42 -2.87
N GLY A 105 -16.24 -38.51 -3.40
CA GLY A 105 -17.55 -38.82 -3.97
C GLY A 105 -18.72 -38.81 -2.98
N CYS A 106 -19.78 -39.55 -3.29
CA CYS A 106 -21.03 -39.55 -2.54
C CYS A 106 -20.98 -40.56 -1.37
N THR A 107 -21.07 -40.07 -0.14
CA THR A 107 -21.05 -40.86 1.09
C THR A 107 -22.28 -40.58 1.94
N THR A 108 -22.85 -41.62 2.55
CA THR A 108 -24.00 -41.50 3.46
C THR A 108 -23.50 -41.55 4.89
N LEU A 109 -23.88 -40.54 5.68
CA LEU A 109 -23.61 -40.46 7.11
C LEU A 109 -24.47 -41.46 7.90
N SER A 110 -24.07 -41.71 9.13
CA SER A 110 -24.79 -42.58 10.08
C SER A 110 -26.22 -42.12 10.38
N ASP A 111 -26.54 -40.84 10.16
CA ASP A 111 -27.88 -40.26 10.31
C ASP A 111 -28.76 -40.42 9.04
N GLY A 112 -28.25 -41.06 7.99
CA GLY A 112 -28.91 -41.23 6.70
C GLY A 112 -28.75 -40.05 5.74
N GLN A 113 -28.06 -38.98 6.14
CA GLN A 113 -27.80 -37.83 5.27
C GLN A 113 -26.75 -38.20 4.21
N THR A 114 -27.10 -38.02 2.94
CA THR A 114 -26.18 -38.27 1.83
C THR A 114 -25.41 -37.00 1.48
N ILE A 115 -24.08 -37.06 1.61
CA ILE A 115 -23.15 -35.98 1.29
C ILE A 115 -22.46 -36.33 -0.02
N ASN A 116 -22.52 -35.41 -0.98
CA ASN A 116 -21.72 -35.52 -2.19
C ASN A 116 -20.45 -34.68 -2.05
N LYS A 117 -19.31 -35.34 -1.91
CA LYS A 117 -18.00 -34.73 -1.76
C LYS A 117 -17.33 -34.65 -3.13
N THR A 118 -17.64 -33.56 -3.82
CA THR A 118 -17.04 -33.26 -5.12
C THR A 118 -15.71 -32.53 -4.92
N TYR A 119 -14.64 -33.13 -5.44
CA TYR A 119 -13.33 -32.51 -5.56
C TYR A 119 -13.13 -32.04 -7.00
N PHE A 120 -12.43 -30.93 -7.22
CA PHE A 120 -12.05 -30.50 -8.56
C PHE A 120 -10.85 -31.32 -9.06
N ASP A 121 -10.95 -31.82 -10.29
CA ASP A 121 -9.90 -32.56 -10.99
C ASP A 121 -8.93 -31.57 -11.65
N TYR A 122 -7.76 -31.40 -11.03
CA TYR A 122 -6.70 -30.50 -11.48
C TYR A 122 -6.01 -30.95 -12.78
N TYR A 123 -6.12 -32.22 -13.16
CA TYR A 123 -5.39 -32.73 -14.33
C TYR A 123 -6.13 -32.44 -15.64
N ASN A 124 -7.45 -32.31 -15.56
CA ASN A 124 -8.33 -32.07 -16.70
C ASN A 124 -8.98 -30.68 -16.70
N ALA A 125 -8.70 -29.85 -15.69
CA ALA A 125 -9.03 -28.44 -15.74
C ALA A 125 -8.15 -27.76 -16.81
N THR A 126 -8.68 -27.67 -18.03
CA THR A 126 -8.19 -26.66 -18.98
C THR A 126 -8.05 -25.35 -18.22
N PRO A 127 -6.89 -24.68 -18.24
CA PRO A 127 -6.73 -23.41 -17.56
C PRO A 127 -7.77 -22.48 -18.15
N SER A 128 -8.89 -22.26 -17.47
CA SER A 128 -9.89 -21.31 -17.89
C SER A 128 -9.37 -19.93 -17.52
N SER A 129 -8.33 -19.52 -18.25
CA SER A 129 -7.87 -18.14 -18.41
C SER A 129 -8.95 -17.23 -19.01
N GLN A 130 -10.13 -17.76 -19.33
CA GLN A 130 -11.22 -17.04 -19.99
C GLN A 130 -11.88 -15.98 -19.09
N ASP A 131 -12.10 -16.26 -17.80
CA ASP A 131 -12.74 -15.28 -16.89
C ASP A 131 -11.89 -14.03 -16.62
N TYR A 132 -10.56 -14.13 -16.76
CA TYR A 132 -9.64 -12.99 -16.64
C TYR A 132 -9.46 -12.21 -17.96
N VAL A 133 -9.77 -12.84 -19.10
CA VAL A 133 -9.60 -12.24 -20.43
C VAL A 133 -10.87 -11.53 -20.88
N ASP A 134 -12.06 -12.01 -20.49
CA ASP A 134 -13.34 -11.50 -20.99
C ASP A 134 -13.79 -10.15 -20.36
N GLU A 135 -13.14 -9.66 -19.29
CA GLU A 135 -13.46 -8.36 -18.64
C GLU A 135 -12.30 -7.34 -18.67
N ARG A 136 -11.24 -7.55 -19.46
CA ARG A 136 -10.18 -6.55 -19.57
C ARG A 136 -10.68 -5.37 -20.43
N PRO A 137 -10.76 -4.14 -19.87
CA PRO A 137 -11.11 -2.95 -20.64
C PRO A 137 -10.09 -2.74 -21.77
N ASP A 138 -10.49 -2.03 -22.83
CA ASP A 138 -9.60 -1.72 -23.94
C ASP A 138 -8.38 -0.92 -23.45
N GLU A 139 -7.28 -0.98 -24.20
CA GLU A 139 -6.07 -0.22 -23.87
C GLU A 139 -6.40 1.28 -23.71
N GLY A 140 -6.05 1.85 -22.55
CA GLY A 140 -6.32 3.26 -22.25
C GLY A 140 -7.75 3.58 -21.77
N GLU A 141 -8.63 2.58 -21.58
CA GLU A 141 -9.97 2.81 -21.01
C GLU A 141 -9.92 3.11 -19.51
N PHE A 142 -8.92 2.57 -18.79
CA PHE A 142 -8.77 2.78 -17.35
C PHE A 142 -7.42 3.42 -17.03
N VAL A 143 -7.43 4.73 -16.78
CA VAL A 143 -6.23 5.54 -16.66
C VAL A 143 -6.16 6.20 -15.28
N PHE A 144 -5.03 5.99 -14.61
CA PHE A 144 -4.68 6.71 -13.40
C PHE A 144 -3.98 8.01 -13.74
N LYS A 145 -4.34 9.05 -12.99
CA LYS A 145 -3.70 10.36 -13.09
C LYS A 145 -3.40 10.91 -11.71
N PHE A 146 -2.14 11.25 -11.49
CA PHE A 146 -1.67 12.02 -10.34
C PHE A 146 -1.30 13.43 -10.81
N ALA A 147 -1.81 14.45 -10.14
CA ALA A 147 -1.46 15.83 -10.42
C ALA A 147 -1.22 16.62 -9.14
N PHE A 148 -0.14 17.38 -9.12
CA PHE A 148 0.18 18.34 -8.06
C PHE A 148 -0.08 19.76 -8.57
N LEU A 149 -0.79 20.55 -7.76
CA LEU A 149 -1.21 21.90 -8.10
C LEU A 149 -0.79 22.88 -7.00
N ILE A 150 -0.36 24.06 -7.46
CA ILE A 150 -0.08 25.22 -6.63
C ILE A 150 -0.99 26.34 -7.12
N ASP A 151 -1.79 26.93 -6.24
CA ASP A 151 -2.75 27.99 -6.60
C ASP A 151 -3.67 27.58 -7.77
N ASP A 152 -4.18 26.33 -7.71
CA ASP A 152 -4.99 25.68 -8.76
C ASP A 152 -4.30 25.52 -10.14
N LYS A 153 -3.01 25.83 -10.26
CA LYS A 153 -2.22 25.59 -11.47
C LYS A 153 -1.49 24.25 -11.35
N LYS A 154 -1.64 23.40 -12.37
CA LYS A 154 -0.92 22.12 -12.46
C LYS A 154 0.58 22.38 -12.63
N VAL A 155 1.37 21.94 -11.65
CA VAL A 155 2.84 22.03 -11.67
C VAL A 155 3.45 20.71 -12.12
N TYR A 156 2.83 19.59 -11.73
CA TYR A 156 3.25 18.26 -12.13
C TYR A 156 2.03 17.41 -12.47
N GLU A 157 2.15 16.56 -13.49
CA GLU A 157 1.13 15.61 -13.89
C GLU A 157 1.81 14.33 -14.38
N LYS A 158 1.31 13.19 -13.89
CA LYS A 158 1.73 11.87 -14.36
C LYS A 158 0.52 11.00 -14.58
N VAL A 159 0.52 10.36 -15.74
CA VAL A 159 -0.56 9.50 -16.20
C VAL A 159 0.01 8.12 -16.47
N TRP A 160 -0.69 7.07 -16.05
CA TRP A 160 -0.30 5.69 -16.34
C TRP A 160 -1.53 4.79 -16.47
N ASP A 161 -1.33 3.66 -17.14
CA ASP A 161 -2.37 2.66 -17.37
C ASP A 161 -2.72 1.94 -16.05
N GLY A 162 -3.99 1.92 -15.71
CA GLY A 162 -4.54 1.20 -14.57
C GLY A 162 -5.07 -0.20 -14.91
N ASN A 163 -5.15 -0.57 -16.19
CA ASN A 163 -5.51 -1.92 -16.63
C ASN A 163 -4.48 -2.98 -16.21
N ILE A 164 -3.28 -2.57 -15.81
CA ILE A 164 -2.25 -3.47 -15.27
C ILE A 164 -2.62 -4.07 -13.90
N TYR A 165 -3.63 -3.52 -13.22
CA TYR A 165 -4.07 -3.97 -11.90
C TYR A 165 -5.41 -4.71 -11.98
N PRO A 166 -5.66 -5.72 -11.11
CA PRO A 166 -6.93 -6.43 -11.05
C PRO A 166 -8.12 -5.48 -10.82
N LYS A 167 -9.28 -5.82 -11.41
CA LYS A 167 -10.51 -5.02 -11.36
C LYS A 167 -10.90 -4.59 -9.94
N TYR A 168 -10.77 -5.51 -8.98
CA TYR A 168 -11.05 -5.22 -7.58
C TYR A 168 -10.11 -4.13 -7.05
N VAL A 169 -8.79 -4.31 -7.20
CA VAL A 169 -7.77 -3.40 -6.67
C VAL A 169 -7.84 -2.01 -7.31
N ARG A 170 -8.04 -1.93 -8.63
CA ARG A 170 -8.12 -0.64 -9.33
C ARG A 170 -9.40 0.14 -9.00
N ASN A 171 -10.49 -0.54 -8.63
CA ASN A 171 -11.75 0.11 -8.25
C ASN A 171 -11.82 0.45 -6.75
N SER A 172 -11.05 -0.25 -5.90
CA SER A 172 -11.05 -0.07 -4.45
C SER A 172 -9.78 0.62 -3.95
N VAL A 173 -9.25 1.60 -4.70
CA VAL A 173 -7.99 2.26 -4.34
C VAL A 173 -8.18 3.12 -3.09
N ASP A 174 -7.55 2.70 -2.00
CA ASP A 174 -7.36 3.50 -0.79
C ASP A 174 -5.87 3.72 -0.55
N LEU A 175 -5.43 4.98 -0.61
CA LEU A 175 -4.04 5.38 -0.37
C LEU A 175 -3.74 5.62 1.11
N SER A 176 -4.77 5.77 1.95
CA SER A 176 -4.58 5.99 3.39
C SER A 176 -4.19 4.71 4.14
N ASN A 177 -4.45 3.54 3.53
CA ASN A 177 -4.27 2.22 4.15
C ASN A 177 -4.92 2.17 5.55
N SER A 178 -6.09 2.79 5.69
CA SER A 178 -6.73 2.94 6.99
C SER A 178 -7.34 1.62 7.47
N ASP A 179 -7.16 1.34 8.76
CA ASP A 179 -7.78 0.20 9.45
C ASP A 179 -9.24 0.44 9.86
N ALA A 180 -9.81 1.62 9.56
CA ALA A 180 -11.09 2.07 10.08
C ALA A 180 -12.25 1.07 9.87
N LEU A 181 -12.23 0.29 8.78
CA LEU A 181 -13.30 -0.67 8.45
C LEU A 181 -13.29 -1.94 9.30
N TYR A 182 -12.13 -2.31 9.84
CA TYR A 182 -11.89 -3.55 10.58
C TYR A 182 -11.25 -3.34 11.96
N ARG A 183 -11.07 -2.09 12.39
CA ARG A 183 -10.50 -1.76 13.70
C ARG A 183 -11.28 -2.44 14.83
N GLY A 184 -10.57 -3.17 15.68
CA GLY A 184 -11.15 -3.86 16.83
C GLY A 184 -11.99 -5.10 16.50
N LYS A 185 -11.95 -5.59 15.25
CA LYS A 185 -12.59 -6.85 14.85
C LYS A 185 -11.54 -7.96 14.72
N GLU A 186 -11.91 -9.15 15.13
CA GLU A 186 -11.08 -10.34 14.94
C GLU A 186 -11.01 -10.71 13.45
N PRO A 187 -9.82 -11.02 12.89
CA PRO A 187 -9.67 -11.35 11.47
C PRO A 187 -10.58 -12.50 10.99
N SER A 188 -10.83 -13.49 11.85
CA SER A 188 -11.70 -14.64 11.57
C SER A 188 -13.19 -14.29 11.49
N SER A 189 -13.60 -13.13 12.01
CA SER A 189 -14.99 -12.67 11.99
C SER A 189 -15.32 -11.78 10.78
N LEU A 190 -14.31 -11.43 9.98
CA LEU A 190 -14.47 -10.53 8.83
C LEU A 190 -15.12 -11.27 7.65
N SER A 191 -15.95 -10.56 6.88
CA SER A 191 -16.42 -11.06 5.58
C SER A 191 -15.23 -11.20 4.62
N PHE A 192 -15.34 -12.08 3.62
CA PHE A 192 -14.27 -12.34 2.66
C PHE A 192 -13.69 -11.05 2.03
N ALA A 193 -14.55 -10.14 1.59
CA ALA A 193 -14.11 -8.86 1.01
C ALA A 193 -13.35 -8.00 2.03
N LEU A 194 -13.82 -7.97 3.29
CA LEU A 194 -13.18 -7.20 4.35
C LEU A 194 -11.88 -7.85 4.84
N ALA A 195 -11.79 -9.17 4.81
CA ALA A 195 -10.57 -9.93 5.09
C ALA A 195 -9.50 -9.65 4.02
N ILE A 196 -9.87 -9.61 2.74
CA ILE A 196 -8.94 -9.21 1.66
C ILE A 196 -8.43 -7.79 1.91
N VAL A 197 -9.32 -6.84 2.22
CA VAL A 197 -8.92 -5.45 2.51
C VAL A 197 -7.98 -5.41 3.73
N TYR A 198 -8.30 -6.14 4.80
CA TYR A 198 -7.42 -6.28 5.96
C TYR A 198 -6.02 -6.74 5.56
N HIS A 199 -5.89 -7.82 4.79
CA HIS A 199 -4.58 -8.32 4.37
C HIS A 199 -3.85 -7.41 3.37
N MET A 200 -4.59 -6.58 2.63
CA MET A 200 -4.02 -5.56 1.74
C MET A 200 -3.45 -4.35 2.48
N THR A 201 -3.99 -3.99 3.64
CA THR A 201 -3.64 -2.76 4.36
C THR A 201 -2.92 -3.01 5.68
N ASN A 202 -2.99 -4.22 6.25
CA ASN A 202 -2.37 -4.53 7.52
C ASN A 202 -0.84 -4.34 7.48
N GLY A 203 -0.31 -3.56 8.43
CA GLY A 203 1.11 -3.22 8.51
C GLY A 203 1.61 -2.23 7.46
N LYS A 204 0.75 -1.69 6.59
CA LYS A 204 1.12 -0.68 5.60
C LYS A 204 1.07 0.73 6.18
N GLN A 205 1.90 1.62 5.62
CA GLN A 205 1.94 3.03 6.00
C GLN A 205 0.88 3.84 5.24
N ASP A 206 0.44 4.96 5.83
CA ASP A 206 -0.41 5.94 5.16
C ASP A 206 0.38 6.69 4.09
N LEU A 207 0.12 6.36 2.82
CA LEU A 207 0.84 6.96 1.70
C LEU A 207 0.53 8.45 1.56
N LEU A 208 -0.67 8.89 1.93
CA LEU A 208 -1.06 10.30 1.82
C LEU A 208 -0.18 11.16 2.73
N TYR A 209 -0.04 10.74 4.00
CA TYR A 209 0.83 11.43 4.94
C TYR A 209 2.29 11.42 4.48
N HIS A 210 2.80 10.28 4.01
CA HIS A 210 4.18 10.16 3.56
C HIS A 210 4.49 11.01 2.31
N MET A 211 3.58 11.05 1.33
CA MET A 211 3.71 11.90 0.16
C MET A 211 3.67 13.38 0.55
N ILE A 212 2.70 13.80 1.37
CA ILE A 212 2.62 15.20 1.86
C ILE A 212 3.91 15.59 2.55
N LYS A 213 4.42 14.74 3.44
CA LYS A 213 5.67 15.00 4.16
C LYS A 213 6.85 15.20 3.20
N LYS A 214 7.05 14.29 2.23
CA LYS A 214 8.12 14.41 1.23
C LYS A 214 8.02 15.68 0.39
N ILE A 215 6.81 16.02 -0.05
CA ILE A 215 6.55 17.24 -0.82
C ILE A 215 6.84 18.48 0.04
N CYS A 216 6.38 18.50 1.29
CA CYS A 216 6.66 19.58 2.24
C CYS A 216 8.16 19.72 2.48
N ASP A 217 8.88 18.63 2.76
CA ASP A 217 10.32 18.66 3.04
C ASP A 217 11.10 19.25 1.84
N THR A 218 10.71 18.88 0.61
CA THR A 218 11.37 19.35 -0.62
C THR A 218 11.08 20.82 -0.91
N LEU A 219 9.84 21.25 -0.69
CA LEU A 219 9.40 22.63 -0.98
C LEU A 219 9.65 23.61 0.18
N SER A 220 9.92 23.10 1.39
CA SER A 220 10.34 23.89 2.55
C SER A 220 11.86 23.95 2.72
N ASN A 221 12.62 23.36 1.79
CA ASN A 221 14.07 23.56 1.71
C ASN A 221 14.35 25.06 1.59
N SER A 222 14.75 25.65 2.71
CA SER A 222 15.24 26.99 2.80
C SER A 222 16.58 27.02 2.07
N TYR A 223 16.54 27.32 0.77
CA TYR A 223 17.75 27.79 0.13
C TYR A 223 18.15 29.06 0.87
N SER A 224 19.16 28.92 1.71
CA SER A 224 19.79 30.00 2.44
C SER A 224 21.25 29.90 2.04
N GLU A 225 21.80 31.00 1.52
CA GLU A 225 23.25 31.07 1.24
C GLU A 225 24.10 30.80 2.50
N ASN A 226 23.46 30.78 3.68
CA ASN A 226 24.10 30.52 4.97
C ASN A 226 24.31 29.03 5.29
N TYR A 227 23.70 28.09 4.55
CA TYR A 227 23.85 26.66 4.82
C TYR A 227 24.85 26.00 3.86
N GLU A 228 25.90 25.37 4.41
CA GLU A 228 27.02 24.75 3.66
C GLU A 228 26.56 23.65 2.69
N TYR A 229 25.44 23.00 2.98
CA TYR A 229 24.89 21.91 2.17
C TYR A 229 24.03 22.39 1.00
N THR A 230 23.77 23.69 0.85
CA THR A 230 23.07 24.27 -0.30
C THR A 230 24.05 24.78 -1.34
N LYS A 231 23.91 24.37 -2.60
CA LYS A 231 24.78 24.75 -3.71
C LYS A 231 24.01 25.44 -4.84
N LYS A 232 24.74 26.25 -5.62
CA LYS A 232 24.26 26.85 -6.87
C LYS A 232 25.19 26.47 -8.02
N GLU A 233 24.63 26.00 -9.12
CA GLU A 233 25.37 25.73 -10.37
C GLU A 233 24.68 26.42 -11.55
N LYS A 234 25.49 26.96 -12.46
CA LYS A 234 25.01 27.64 -13.67
C LYS A 234 25.18 26.72 -14.87
N TYR A 235 24.09 26.46 -15.58
CA TYR A 235 24.10 25.67 -16.82
C TYR A 235 23.45 26.49 -17.95
N GLY A 236 24.26 26.96 -18.89
CA GLY A 236 23.82 27.93 -19.89
C GLY A 236 23.34 29.24 -19.26
N ASP A 237 22.12 29.68 -19.61
CA ASP A 237 21.48 30.88 -19.06
C ASP A 237 20.68 30.63 -17.76
N LYS A 238 20.58 29.39 -17.29
CA LYS A 238 19.81 29.04 -16.08
C LYS A 238 20.72 28.76 -14.89
N THR A 239 20.29 29.20 -13.72
CA THR A 239 20.95 28.93 -12.44
C THR A 239 20.09 27.92 -11.67
N TYR A 240 20.70 26.81 -11.27
CA TYR A 240 20.08 25.74 -10.54
C TYR A 240 20.51 25.80 -9.08
N HIS A 241 19.56 25.62 -8.17
CA HIS A 241 19.80 25.58 -6.73
C HIS A 241 19.46 24.18 -6.23
N PHE A 242 20.41 23.53 -5.56
CA PHE A 242 20.23 22.17 -5.06
C PHE A 242 20.80 21.99 -3.66
N THR A 243 20.25 21.03 -2.93
CA THR A 243 20.72 20.66 -1.59
C THR A 243 21.50 19.35 -1.66
N THR A 244 22.72 19.35 -1.15
CA THR A 244 23.49 18.14 -0.86
C THR A 244 23.12 17.58 0.52
N TYR A 245 23.64 16.40 0.88
CA TYR A 245 23.33 15.78 2.15
C TYR A 245 23.84 16.63 3.33
N ASN A 246 22.97 16.86 4.31
CA ASN A 246 23.33 17.54 5.54
C ASN A 246 24.28 16.64 6.36
N ARG A 247 25.56 17.04 6.43
CA ARG A 247 26.61 16.26 7.13
C ARG A 247 26.29 16.04 8.59
N ASP A 248 25.77 17.04 9.29
CA ASP A 248 25.42 16.95 10.71
C ASP A 248 24.30 15.94 10.96
N TYR A 249 23.30 15.91 10.07
CA TYR A 249 22.22 14.93 10.14
C TYR A 249 22.74 13.51 9.91
N VAL A 250 23.57 13.31 8.88
CA VAL A 250 24.16 11.99 8.56
C VAL A 250 25.05 11.50 9.72
N ASP A 251 25.85 12.38 10.31
CA ASP A 251 26.70 12.03 11.45
C ASP A 251 25.88 11.77 12.73
N GLY A 252 24.78 12.50 12.94
CA GLY A 252 23.83 12.23 14.01
C GLY A 252 23.18 10.85 13.88
N TRP A 253 22.72 10.50 12.67
CA TRP A 253 22.16 9.18 12.38
C TRP A 253 23.19 8.07 12.57
N ARG A 254 24.42 8.25 12.04
CA ARG A 254 25.54 7.31 12.22
C ARG A 254 25.85 7.06 13.69
N LYS A 255 25.90 8.11 14.51
CA LYS A 255 26.09 7.98 15.97
C LYS A 255 24.95 7.20 16.64
N ALA A 256 23.71 7.47 16.26
CA ALA A 256 22.54 6.79 16.82
C ALA A 256 22.51 5.30 16.48
N VAL A 257 22.85 4.94 15.23
CA VAL A 257 22.95 3.55 14.78
C VAL A 257 24.10 2.82 15.47
N ASN A 258 25.28 3.45 15.56
CA ASN A 258 26.41 2.87 16.29
C ASN A 258 26.08 2.62 17.76
N ARG A 259 25.37 3.54 18.43
CA ARG A 259 24.93 3.35 19.81
C ARG A 259 24.01 2.14 19.94
N LYS A 260 22.95 2.06 19.12
CA LYS A 260 22.02 0.92 19.14
C LYS A 260 22.70 -0.41 18.83
N THR A 261 23.65 -0.40 17.91
CA THR A 261 24.44 -1.58 17.53
C THR A 261 25.28 -2.04 18.71
N ASN A 262 25.99 -1.13 19.37
CA ASN A 262 26.75 -1.43 20.57
C ASN A 262 25.85 -1.92 21.72
N ASP A 263 24.69 -1.29 21.94
CA ASP A 263 23.74 -1.71 22.96
C ASP A 263 23.26 -3.15 22.71
N TYR A 264 22.97 -3.51 21.46
CA TYR A 264 22.59 -4.87 21.07
C TYR A 264 23.71 -5.88 21.35
N PHE A 265 24.94 -5.61 20.90
CA PHE A 265 26.08 -6.50 21.14
C PHE A 265 26.41 -6.66 22.63
N ASN A 266 26.24 -5.60 23.42
CA ASN A 266 26.42 -5.63 24.87
C ASN A 266 25.36 -6.48 25.60
N HIS A 267 24.18 -6.68 25.00
CA HIS A 267 23.15 -7.58 25.54
C HIS A 267 23.30 -9.03 25.07
N MET A 268 24.07 -9.26 24.00
CA MET A 268 24.23 -10.59 23.40
C MET A 268 25.38 -11.38 24.02
N TYR A 269 26.42 -10.69 24.51
CA TYR A 269 27.58 -11.31 25.14
C TYR A 269 27.67 -10.87 26.60
N PRO A 270 27.97 -11.78 27.54
CA PRO A 270 28.27 -11.38 28.91
C PRO A 270 29.44 -10.41 28.90
N THR A 271 29.32 -9.34 29.69
CA THR A 271 30.37 -8.34 29.82
C THR A 271 31.67 -8.99 30.31
N GLN A 272 32.83 -8.39 30.02
CA GLN A 272 34.11 -8.94 30.47
C GLN A 272 34.14 -9.21 31.99
N GLY A 273 33.51 -8.34 32.80
CA GLY A 273 33.38 -8.55 34.24
C GLY A 273 32.48 -9.74 34.64
N GLN A 274 31.46 -10.05 33.85
CA GLN A 274 30.64 -11.26 34.05
C GLN A 274 31.40 -12.51 33.64
N ILE A 275 32.19 -12.45 32.56
CA ILE A 275 33.08 -13.54 32.13
C ILE A 275 34.16 -13.80 33.20
N ASP A 276 34.77 -12.75 33.74
CA ASP A 276 35.79 -12.87 34.79
C ASP A 276 35.21 -13.40 36.11
N PHE A 277 33.96 -13.05 36.43
CA PHE A 277 33.24 -13.63 37.56
C PHE A 277 32.94 -15.12 37.33
N ILE A 278 32.43 -15.49 36.15
CA ILE A 278 32.18 -16.89 35.78
C ILE A 278 33.48 -17.71 35.88
N ASN A 279 34.60 -17.20 35.36
CA ASN A 279 35.91 -17.86 35.42
C ASN A 279 36.53 -17.92 36.82
N LYS A 280 36.05 -17.12 37.77
CA LYS A 280 36.52 -17.12 39.16
C LYS A 280 35.80 -18.18 40.01
N TYR A 281 34.60 -18.60 39.59
CA TYR A 281 33.73 -19.50 40.35
C TYR A 281 33.41 -20.83 39.64
N LEU A 282 33.89 -21.00 38.41
CA LEU A 282 34.07 -22.29 37.72
C LEU A 282 35.54 -22.71 37.83
#